data_AF-A0A2I0L543-F1
#
_entry.id   AF-A0A2I0L543-F1
#
_cell.length_a   1.000
_cell.length_b   1.000
_cell.length_c   1.000
_cell.angle_alpha   90.00
_cell.angle_beta   90.00
_cell.angle_gamma   90.00
#
_symmetry.space_group_name_H-M   'P 1'
#
loop_
_entity.id
_entity.type
_entity.pdbx_description
1 polymer ?
#
loop_
_entity_poly.entity_id
_entity_poly.type
_entity_poly.pdbx_seq_one_letter_code
_entity_poly.pdbx_strand_id
1 'polypeptide(L)'
;MNGAVEAANKNMKKIIEKMTVNYKDWHEMLPFTLLAYRTSILSSTGATPYSLVYGMEAVLPIEVEIPSMREAECAKQRYEQLNLIDEKRLTALCHSQCYQQRMARTFNKKVRPREQN
;
A
#
# COMPACT_ATOMS: atom_id res chain seq x y z
N MET A 1 20.74 1.36 3.58
CA MET A 1 19.48 2.14 3.57
C MET A 1 18.41 1.27 2.89
N ASN A 2 17.81 0.30 3.60
CA ASN A 2 16.85 -0.67 3.02
C ASN A 2 15.48 -0.68 3.73
N GLY A 3 15.22 0.25 4.65
CA GLY A 3 14.04 0.21 5.53
C GLY A 3 12.69 0.23 4.81
N ALA A 4 12.59 0.90 3.64
CA ALA A 4 11.36 0.90 2.84
C ALA A 4 11.08 -0.48 2.23
N VAL A 5 12.10 -1.15 1.70
CA VAL A 5 12.01 -2.50 1.15
C VAL A 5 11.70 -3.50 2.27
N GLU A 6 12.35 -3.39 3.42
CA GLU A 6 12.08 -4.22 4.60
C GLU A 6 10.64 -4.06 5.09
N ALA A 7 10.10 -2.84 5.13
CA ALA A 7 8.72 -2.59 5.49
C ALA A 7 7.73 -3.18 4.47
N ALA A 8 8.01 -3.06 3.17
CA ALA A 8 7.21 -3.69 2.12
C ALA A 8 7.21 -5.22 2.26
N ASN A 9 8.38 -5.84 2.41
CA ASN A 9 8.53 -7.28 2.62
C ASN A 9 7.80 -7.76 3.88
N LYS A 10 7.83 -6.98 4.96
CA LYS A 10 7.08 -7.28 6.19
C LYS A 10 5.56 -7.26 5.97
N ASN A 11 5.05 -6.33 5.17
CA ASN A 11 3.63 -6.30 4.83
C ASN A 11 3.24 -7.49 3.94
N MET A 12 4.04 -7.79 2.91
CA MET A 12 3.80 -8.97 2.06
C MET A 12 3.81 -10.27 2.86
N LYS A 13 4.76 -10.42 3.79
CA LYS A 13 4.81 -11.56 4.71
C LYS A 13 3.55 -11.69 5.57
N LYS A 14 3.01 -10.59 6.09
CA LYS A 14 1.75 -10.64 6.86
C LYS A 14 0.53 -11.02 6.02
N ILE A 15 0.52 -10.63 4.75
CA ILE A 15 -0.58 -10.95 3.83
C ILE A 15 -0.52 -12.43 3.46
N ILE A 16 0.67 -12.92 3.07
CA ILE A 16 0.84 -14.32 2.68
C ILE A 16 0.52 -15.25 3.86
N GLU A 17 0.97 -14.93 5.08
CA GLU A 17 0.64 -15.69 6.30
C GLU A 17 -0.87 -15.82 6.55
N LYS A 18 -1.68 -14.85 6.10
CA LYS A 18 -3.15 -14.89 6.24
C LYS A 18 -3.83 -15.66 5.11
N MET A 19 -3.22 -15.73 3.94
CA MET A 19 -3.79 -16.38 2.76
C MET A 19 -3.41 -17.87 2.68
N THR A 20 -2.24 -18.23 3.22
CA THR A 20 -1.77 -19.61 3.25
C THR A 20 -2.56 -20.44 4.26
N VAL A 21 -3.07 -21.59 3.83
CA VAL A 21 -3.72 -22.56 4.72
C VAL A 21 -2.71 -23.58 5.21
N ASN A 22 -1.76 -23.97 4.35
CA ASN A 22 -0.66 -24.87 4.68
C ASN A 22 0.67 -24.21 4.29
N TYR A 23 1.72 -24.32 5.09
CA TYR A 23 3.03 -23.71 4.81
C TYR A 23 3.63 -24.08 3.44
N LYS A 24 3.14 -25.14 2.78
CA LYS A 24 3.59 -25.58 1.44
C LYS A 24 2.93 -24.79 0.30
N ASP A 25 1.76 -24.19 0.50
CA ASP A 25 0.95 -23.54 -0.55
C ASP A 25 1.32 -22.05 -0.78
N TRP A 26 2.29 -21.51 -0.03
CA TRP A 26 2.63 -20.09 -0.06
C TRP A 26 2.92 -19.54 -1.45
N HIS A 27 3.58 -20.33 -2.30
CA HIS A 27 3.94 -19.93 -3.65
C HIS A 27 2.72 -19.80 -4.56
N GLU A 28 1.68 -20.60 -4.35
CA GLU A 28 0.39 -20.48 -5.05
C GLU A 28 -0.38 -19.23 -4.61
N MET A 29 -0.17 -18.78 -3.37
CA MET A 29 -0.78 -17.57 -2.80
C MET A 29 -0.06 -16.27 -3.19
N LEU A 30 1.11 -16.33 -3.81
CA LEU A 30 1.89 -15.14 -4.18
C LEU A 30 1.14 -14.15 -5.09
N PRO A 31 0.45 -14.57 -6.17
CA PRO A 31 -0.29 -13.65 -7.02
C PRO A 31 -1.38 -12.89 -6.26
N PHE A 32 -2.10 -13.58 -5.38
CA PHE A 32 -3.16 -12.99 -4.54
C PHE A 32 -2.58 -12.06 -3.48
N THR A 33 -1.44 -12.43 -2.90
CA THR A 33 -0.70 -11.59 -1.94
C THR A 33 -0.27 -10.28 -2.58
N LEU A 34 0.26 -10.33 -3.80
CA LEU A 34 0.65 -9.14 -4.56
C LEU A 34 -0.55 -8.27 -4.93
N LEU A 35 -1.66 -8.88 -5.33
CA LEU A 35 -2.90 -8.16 -5.62
C LEU A 35 -3.39 -7.43 -4.36
N ALA A 36 -3.53 -8.13 -3.24
CA ALA A 36 -3.98 -7.57 -1.98
C ALA A 36 -3.06 -6.44 -1.50
N TYR A 37 -1.74 -6.58 -1.63
CA TYR A 37 -0.81 -5.51 -1.30
C TYR A 37 -1.01 -4.27 -2.17
N ARG A 38 -1.21 -4.45 -3.49
CA ARG A 38 -1.36 -3.35 -4.44
C ARG A 38 -2.67 -2.59 -4.26
N THR A 39 -3.75 -3.25 -3.84
CA THR A 39 -5.09 -2.65 -3.75
C THR A 39 -5.50 -2.26 -2.32
N SER A 40 -4.73 -2.64 -1.30
CA SER A 40 -5.00 -2.25 0.09
C SER A 40 -4.39 -0.90 0.44
N ILE A 41 -5.12 -0.10 1.22
CA ILE A 41 -4.61 1.16 1.77
C ILE A 41 -3.51 0.86 2.79
N LEU A 42 -2.32 1.40 2.59
CA LEU A 42 -1.22 1.24 3.55
C LEU A 42 -1.33 2.31 4.64
N SER A 43 -1.29 1.91 5.91
CA SER A 43 -1.33 2.86 7.04
C SER A 43 -0.16 3.86 7.06
N SER A 44 0.94 3.55 6.38
CA SER A 44 2.09 4.44 6.27
C SER A 44 1.88 5.58 5.28
N THR A 45 1.09 5.39 4.24
CA THR A 45 0.88 6.39 3.17
C THR A 45 -0.55 6.88 3.08
N GLY A 46 -1.51 6.18 3.68
CA GLY A 46 -2.94 6.48 3.56
C GLY A 46 -3.51 6.21 2.17
N ALA A 47 -2.77 5.56 1.28
CA ALA A 47 -3.16 5.29 -0.11
C ALA A 47 -2.81 3.85 -0.52
N THR A 48 -3.40 3.37 -1.61
CA THR A 48 -3.05 2.07 -2.20
C THR A 48 -1.75 2.20 -3.03
N PRO A 49 -0.86 1.20 -3.03
CA PRO A 49 0.33 1.25 -3.87
C PRO A 49 0.02 1.40 -5.36
N TYR A 50 -1.08 0.78 -5.82
CA TYR A 50 -1.51 0.88 -7.20
C TYR A 50 -1.85 2.33 -7.59
N SER A 51 -2.65 3.04 -6.77
CA SER A 51 -3.05 4.41 -7.11
C SER A 51 -1.91 5.41 -7.06
N LEU A 52 -0.86 5.17 -6.27
CA LEU A 52 0.35 5.99 -6.29
C LEU A 52 1.18 5.81 -7.58
N VAL A 53 1.15 4.62 -8.18
CA VAL A 53 1.85 4.33 -9.44
C VAL A 53 1.05 4.84 -10.64
N TYR A 54 -0.23 4.48 -10.71
CA TYR A 54 -1.06 4.68 -11.91
C TYR A 54 -2.04 5.86 -11.81
N GLY A 55 -2.15 6.53 -10.67
CA GLY A 55 -3.00 7.71 -10.47
C GLY A 55 -4.47 7.45 -10.17
N MET A 56 -4.90 6.20 -10.34
CA MET A 56 -6.27 5.76 -10.10
C MET A 56 -6.30 4.44 -9.34
N GLU A 57 -7.42 4.14 -8.70
CA GLU A 57 -7.58 2.85 -8.02
C GLU A 57 -7.66 1.71 -9.04
N ALA A 58 -7.21 0.52 -8.62
CA ALA A 58 -7.28 -0.67 -9.45
C ALA A 58 -8.74 -1.07 -9.66
N VAL A 59 -9.11 -1.36 -10.92
CA VAL A 59 -10.42 -1.93 -11.25
C VAL A 59 -10.34 -3.44 -11.01
N LEU A 60 -11.20 -3.97 -10.16
CA LEU A 60 -11.22 -5.40 -9.86
C LEU A 60 -11.94 -6.18 -10.97
N PRO A 61 -11.56 -7.43 -11.28
CA PRO A 61 -12.22 -8.22 -12.33
C PRO A 61 -13.75 -8.37 -12.17
N ILE A 62 -14.25 -8.46 -10.94
CA ILE A 62 -15.70 -8.49 -10.64
C ILE A 62 -16.42 -7.20 -11.04
N GLU A 63 -15.71 -6.08 -11.08
CA GLU A 63 -16.24 -4.80 -11.54
C GLU A 63 -16.26 -4.70 -13.08
N VAL A 64 -15.51 -5.57 -13.78
CA VAL A 64 -15.46 -5.67 -15.24
C VAL A 64 -16.58 -6.57 -15.78
N GLU A 65 -16.99 -7.59 -15.01
CA GLU A 65 -18.11 -8.49 -15.36
C GLU A 65 -19.50 -7.82 -15.34
N ILE A 66 -19.60 -6.57 -14.87
CA ILE A 66 -20.81 -5.74 -14.97
C ILE A 66 -20.55 -4.64 -16.01
N PRO A 67 -20.69 -4.92 -17.31
CA PRO A 67 -20.14 -4.07 -18.36
C PRO A 67 -20.94 -2.76 -18.55
N SER A 68 -22.20 -2.73 -18.13
CA SER A 68 -23.15 -1.72 -18.58
C SER A 68 -23.15 -0.39 -17.82
N MET A 69 -22.52 -0.30 -16.64
CA MET A 69 -22.65 0.91 -15.79
C MET A 69 -21.46 1.88 -15.92
N ARG A 70 -20.31 1.46 -16.46
CA ARG A 70 -19.07 2.25 -16.39
C ARG A 70 -18.38 2.54 -17.72
N GLU A 71 -18.87 2.14 -18.88
CA GLU A 71 -18.11 2.43 -20.11
C GLU A 71 -18.24 3.91 -20.56
N ALA A 72 -19.36 4.58 -20.29
CA ALA A 72 -19.62 5.95 -20.74
C ALA A 72 -19.31 7.06 -19.71
N GLU A 73 -19.53 6.84 -18.40
CA GLU A 73 -19.23 7.82 -17.33
C GLU A 73 -17.73 7.97 -17.02
N CYS A 74 -16.90 7.08 -17.58
CA CYS A 74 -15.59 6.71 -17.04
C CYS A 74 -14.40 7.47 -17.61
N ALA A 75 -14.45 7.97 -18.84
CA ALA A 75 -13.32 8.70 -19.42
C ALA A 75 -13.06 10.02 -18.67
N LYS A 76 -14.12 10.79 -18.37
CA LYS A 76 -14.02 12.06 -17.64
C LYS A 76 -13.54 11.85 -16.21
N GLN A 77 -14.12 10.87 -15.50
CA GLN A 77 -13.75 10.57 -14.13
C GLN A 77 -12.31 10.05 -14.01
N ARG A 78 -11.85 9.22 -14.96
CA ARG A 78 -10.45 8.79 -15.06
C ARG A 78 -9.51 9.95 -15.32
N TYR A 79 -9.88 10.87 -16.22
CA TYR A 79 -9.09 12.07 -16.51
C TYR A 79 -8.95 12.98 -15.27
N GLU A 80 -10.05 13.21 -14.56
CA GLU A 80 -10.04 13.98 -13.31
C GLU A 80 -9.16 13.31 -12.24
N GLN A 81 -9.25 11.98 -12.08
CA GLN A 81 -8.38 11.27 -11.14
C GLN A 81 -6.89 11.35 -11.49
N LEU A 82 -6.57 11.31 -12.79
CA LEU A 82 -5.20 11.47 -13.29
C LEU A 82 -4.68 12.89 -13.05
N ASN A 83 -5.51 13.93 -13.23
CA ASN A 83 -5.11 15.31 -12.95
C ASN A 83 -4.71 15.54 -11.48
N LEU A 84 -5.27 14.74 -10.56
CA LEU A 84 -5.00 14.85 -9.13
C LEU A 84 -3.88 13.89 -8.65
N ILE A 85 -3.18 13.20 -9.56
CA ILE A 85 -2.16 12.20 -9.18
C ILE A 85 -1.04 12.80 -8.34
N ASP A 86 -0.57 13.99 -8.69
CA ASP A 86 0.55 14.64 -8.01
C ASP A 86 0.14 15.09 -6.61
N GLU A 87 -1.09 15.56 -6.43
CA GLU A 87 -1.66 15.90 -5.13
C GLU A 87 -1.80 14.66 -4.23
N LYS A 88 -2.25 13.54 -4.80
CA LYS A 88 -2.33 12.24 -4.08
C LYS A 88 -0.95 11.78 -3.63
N ARG A 89 0.05 11.85 -4.53
CA ARG A 89 1.44 11.48 -4.22
C ARG A 89 2.04 12.38 -3.15
N LEU A 90 1.80 13.69 -3.23
CA LEU A 90 2.26 14.66 -2.23
C LEU A 90 1.64 14.38 -0.85
N THR A 91 0.33 14.11 -0.83
CA THR A 91 -0.39 13.74 0.40
C THR A 91 0.18 12.47 1.01
N ALA A 92 0.43 11.44 0.19
CA ALA A 92 1.02 10.18 0.63
C ALA A 92 2.44 10.34 1.17
N LEU A 93 3.25 11.21 0.56
CA LEU A 93 4.59 11.55 1.05
C LEU A 93 4.53 12.23 2.42
N CYS A 94 3.65 13.23 2.59
CA CYS A 94 3.45 13.90 3.88
C CYS A 94 3.01 12.91 4.96
N HIS A 95 2.07 12.02 4.64
CA HIS A 95 1.62 10.97 5.55
C HIS A 95 2.77 10.03 5.94
N SER A 96 3.59 9.61 4.97
CA SER A 96 4.75 8.75 5.21
C SER A 96 5.77 9.38 6.14
N GLN A 97 6.08 10.66 5.95
CA GLN A 97 6.98 11.41 6.83
C GLN A 97 6.41 11.50 8.25
N CYS A 98 5.13 11.85 8.39
CA CYS A 98 4.45 11.89 9.68
C CYS A 98 4.49 10.52 10.38
N TYR A 99 4.23 9.44 9.63
CA TYR A 99 4.29 8.07 10.14
C TYR A 99 5.70 7.70 10.63
N GLN A 100 6.74 7.98 9.82
CA GLN A 100 8.13 7.73 10.19
C GLN A 100 8.53 8.49 11.45
N GLN A 101 8.15 9.77 11.57
CA GLN A 101 8.41 10.56 12.78
C GLN A 101 7.73 9.96 14.01
N ARG A 102 6.48 9.50 13.90
CA ARG A 102 5.77 8.82 15.01
C ARG A 102 6.48 7.53 15.42
N MET A 103 6.93 6.73 14.45
CA MET A 103 7.68 5.51 14.70
C MET A 103 9.02 5.80 15.40
N ALA A 104 9.78 6.80 14.90
CA ALA A 104 11.05 7.21 15.49
C ALA A 104 10.89 7.70 16.93
N ARG A 105 9.89 8.56 17.19
CA ARG A 105 9.56 9.02 18.55
C ARG A 105 9.24 7.85 19.49
N THR A 106 8.45 6.88 19.02
CA THR A 106 8.06 5.71 19.81
C THR A 106 9.25 4.81 20.13
N PHE A 107 10.13 4.61 19.15
CA PHE A 107 11.37 3.87 19.34
C PHE A 107 12.30 4.59 20.33
N ASN A 108 12.59 5.87 20.10
CA ASN A 108 13.49 6.66 20.96
C ASN A 108 13.01 6.74 22.42
N LYS A 109 11.70 6.80 22.67
CA LYS A 109 11.15 6.73 24.04
C LYS A 109 11.48 5.43 24.77
N LYS A 110 11.70 4.32 24.05
CA LYS A 110 11.99 3.00 24.62
C LYS A 110 13.49 2.71 24.74
N VAL A 111 14.34 3.51 24.09
CA VAL A 111 15.79 3.37 24.17
C VAL A 111 16.26 4.04 25.47
N ARG A 112 16.88 3.26 26.37
CA ARG A 112 17.55 3.83 27.56
C ARG A 112 18.90 4.43 27.15
N PRO A 113 19.33 5.57 27.72
CA PRO A 113 20.68 6.07 27.54
C PRO A 113 21.67 4.99 27.97
N ARG A 114 22.66 4.72 27.12
CA ARG A 114 23.73 3.79 27.44
C ARG A 114 24.78 4.59 28.19
N GLU A 115 24.86 4.44 29.51
CA GLU A 115 25.97 5.01 30.29
C GLU A 115 27.25 4.32 29.84
N GLN A 116 28.18 5.11 29.30
CA GLN A 116 29.53 4.66 29.00
C GLN A 116 30.35 4.89 30.26
N ASN A 117 30.68 3.80 30.95
CA ASN A 117 31.72 3.77 31.98
C ASN A 117 33.11 3.75 31.34
#